data_AF-A0A973JYE7-F1
#
_entry.id   AF-A0A973JYE7-F1
#
_cell.length_a   1.000
_cell.length_b   1.000
_cell.length_c   1.000
_cell.angle_alpha   90.00
_cell.angle_beta   90.00
_cell.angle_gamma   90.00
#
_symmetry.space_group_name_H-M   'P 1'
#
loop_
_entity.id
_entity.type
_entity.pdbx_description
1 polymer ?
#
loop_
_entity_poly.entity_id
_entity_poly.type
_entity_poly.pdbx_seq_one_letter_code
_entity_poly.pdbx_strand_id
1 'polypeptide(L)'
;MNAAATTRQHTNCLRCGRALTSAKSRATGYGPTCHRKVREAAKAEIIATYKPHQIAKAEELIEQGALIPLRAGIYLAPSSDGERTYKAHRTACSCPAGVKGIHPCKHRIAAHILSLAA
;
A
#
# COMPACT_ATOMS: atom_id res chain seq x y z
N MET A 1 24.27 17.39 -18.86
CA MET A 1 23.90 16.53 -20.00
C MET A 1 22.77 15.64 -19.52
N ASN A 2 21.52 15.93 -19.89
CA ASN A 2 20.35 15.20 -19.40
C ASN A 2 19.97 14.12 -20.42
N ALA A 3 20.15 12.86 -20.06
CA ALA A 3 19.66 11.73 -20.86
C ALA A 3 18.12 11.70 -20.78
N ALA A 4 17.46 11.91 -21.92
CA ALA A 4 16.02 11.69 -22.04
C ALA A 4 15.72 10.21 -21.74
N ALA A 5 14.96 9.95 -20.67
CA ALA A 5 14.52 8.61 -20.34
C ALA A 5 13.71 8.04 -21.50
N THR A 6 14.28 7.08 -22.23
CA THR A 6 13.59 6.37 -23.31
C THR A 6 12.56 5.44 -22.67
N THR A 7 11.31 5.88 -22.57
CA THR A 7 10.23 5.05 -22.03
C THR A 7 9.97 3.89 -22.98
N ARG A 8 10.41 2.68 -22.61
CA ARG A 8 10.16 1.46 -23.38
C ARG A 8 8.65 1.24 -23.49
N GLN A 9 8.14 1.23 -24.72
CA GLN A 9 6.75 0.92 -25.01
C GLN A 9 6.61 -0.56 -25.35
N HIS A 10 5.69 -1.24 -24.69
CA HIS A 10 5.38 -2.64 -24.93
C HIS A 10 4.28 -2.79 -25.96
N THR A 11 4.43 -3.70 -26.90
CA THR A 11 3.40 -4.06 -27.87
C THR A 11 2.45 -5.13 -27.34
N ASN A 12 2.95 -6.02 -26.48
CA ASN A 12 2.21 -7.15 -25.92
C ASN A 12 2.28 -7.16 -24.39
N CYS A 13 1.23 -7.71 -23.77
CA CYS A 13 1.15 -7.92 -22.33
C CYS A 13 2.25 -8.89 -21.90
N LEU A 14 3.12 -8.46 -20.99
CA LEU A 14 4.24 -9.26 -20.47
C LEU A 14 3.81 -10.53 -19.72
N ARG A 15 2.52 -10.62 -19.32
CA ARG A 15 1.97 -11.79 -18.63
C ARG A 15 1.24 -12.77 -19.55
N CYS A 16 0.38 -12.27 -20.44
CA CYS A 16 -0.53 -13.11 -21.21
C CYS A 16 -0.36 -12.99 -22.73
N GLY A 17 0.62 -12.23 -23.20
CA GLY A 17 0.93 -12.07 -24.63
C GLY A 17 -0.06 -11.24 -25.45
N ARG A 18 -1.24 -10.90 -24.92
CA ARG A 18 -2.25 -10.09 -25.63
C ARG A 18 -1.68 -8.74 -26.09
N ALA A 19 -1.99 -8.32 -27.32
CA ALA A 19 -1.65 -7.01 -27.84
C ALA A 19 -2.19 -5.85 -26.96
N LEU A 20 -1.38 -4.82 -26.78
CA LEU A 20 -1.67 -3.64 -25.97
C LEU A 20 -1.96 -2.44 -26.87
N THR A 21 -3.18 -1.93 -26.78
CA THR A 21 -3.66 -0.83 -27.64
C THR A 21 -3.59 0.52 -26.94
N SER A 22 -3.80 0.57 -25.62
CA SER A 22 -3.78 1.83 -24.86
C SER A 22 -2.37 2.27 -24.51
N ALA A 23 -2.10 3.58 -24.54
CA ALA A 23 -0.80 4.14 -24.13
C ALA A 23 -0.41 3.74 -22.70
N LYS A 24 -1.39 3.69 -21.77
CA LYS A 24 -1.18 3.24 -20.39
C LYS A 24 -0.71 1.79 -20.33
N SER A 25 -1.36 0.89 -21.05
CA SER A 25 -0.93 -0.51 -21.10
C SER A 25 0.43 -0.67 -21.76
N ARG A 26 0.70 0.05 -22.85
CA ARG A 26 2.00 0.02 -23.53
C ARG A 26 3.13 0.53 -22.63
N ALA A 27 2.90 1.58 -21.85
CA ALA A 27 3.87 2.10 -20.89
C ALA A 27 4.11 1.15 -19.71
N THR A 28 3.07 0.46 -19.23
CA THR A 28 3.17 -0.45 -18.07
C THR A 28 3.54 -1.89 -18.44
N GLY A 29 3.43 -2.26 -19.72
CA GLY A 29 3.66 -3.64 -20.18
C GLY A 29 2.53 -4.61 -19.88
N TYR A 30 1.40 -4.17 -19.33
CA TYR A 30 0.30 -5.07 -18.93
C TYR A 30 -1.06 -4.61 -19.41
N GLY A 31 -1.88 -5.57 -19.84
CA GLY A 31 -3.31 -5.35 -20.03
C GLY A 31 -4.02 -5.13 -18.68
N PRO A 32 -5.19 -4.46 -18.62
CA PRO A 32 -5.82 -4.02 -17.37
C PRO A 32 -6.02 -5.14 -16.34
N THR A 33 -6.52 -6.29 -16.78
CA THR A 33 -6.73 -7.45 -15.89
C THR A 33 -5.43 -8.05 -15.39
N CYS A 34 -4.43 -8.18 -16.26
CA CYS A 34 -3.11 -8.71 -15.87
C CYS A 34 -2.40 -7.75 -14.92
N HIS A 35 -2.48 -6.45 -15.18
CA HIS A 35 -1.96 -5.41 -14.31
C HIS A 35 -2.59 -5.48 -12.92
N ARG A 36 -3.93 -5.62 -12.83
CA ARG A 36 -4.62 -5.83 -11.55
C ARG A 36 -4.07 -7.04 -10.82
N LYS A 37 -3.97 -8.20 -11.48
CA LYS A 37 -3.46 -9.43 -10.85
C LYS A 37 -2.00 -9.30 -10.38
N VAL A 38 -1.14 -8.61 -11.13
CA VAL A 38 0.24 -8.34 -10.71
C VAL A 38 0.27 -7.42 -9.49
N ARG A 39 -0.56 -6.37 -9.47
CA ARG A 39 -0.69 -5.50 -8.29
C ARG A 39 -1.16 -6.30 -7.08
N GLU A 40 -2.23 -7.08 -7.19
CA GLU A 40 -2.74 -7.88 -6.06
C GLU A 40 -1.69 -8.88 -5.53
N ALA A 41 -0.91 -9.51 -6.42
CA ALA A 41 0.20 -10.38 -6.00
C ALA A 41 1.28 -9.60 -5.22
N ALA A 42 1.70 -8.44 -5.72
CA ALA A 42 2.66 -7.60 -5.04
C ALA A 42 2.14 -7.10 -3.68
N LYS A 43 0.83 -6.80 -3.56
CA LYS A 43 0.21 -6.45 -2.27
C LYS A 43 0.29 -7.62 -1.29
N ALA A 44 -0.04 -8.83 -1.74
CA ALA A 44 0.00 -10.03 -0.91
C ALA A 44 1.42 -10.33 -0.41
N GLU A 45 2.45 -10.16 -1.27
CA GLU A 45 3.86 -10.30 -0.88
C GLU A 45 4.26 -9.31 0.20
N ILE A 46 3.85 -8.03 0.07
CA ILE A 46 4.14 -7.00 1.08
C ILE A 46 3.44 -7.32 2.40
N ILE A 47 2.17 -7.73 2.37
CA ILE A 47 1.42 -8.09 3.58
C ILE A 47 2.05 -9.31 4.27
N ALA A 48 2.53 -10.29 3.50
CA ALA A 48 3.20 -11.48 4.03
C ALA A 48 4.53 -11.19 4.77
N THR A 49 5.09 -9.97 4.65
CA THR A 49 6.25 -9.56 5.45
C THR A 49 5.93 -9.34 6.93
N TYR A 50 4.66 -9.18 7.29
CA TYR A 50 4.21 -8.97 8.66
C TYR A 50 3.82 -10.28 9.33
N LYS A 51 3.97 -10.34 10.66
CA LYS A 51 3.52 -11.52 11.42
C LYS A 51 1.98 -11.60 11.41
N PRO A 52 1.37 -12.79 11.35
CA PRO A 52 -0.10 -12.95 11.25
C PRO A 52 -0.89 -12.19 12.32
N HIS A 53 -0.43 -12.20 13.58
CA HIS A 53 -1.11 -11.47 14.66
C HIS A 53 -1.05 -9.93 14.49
N GLN A 54 -0.03 -9.41 13.80
CA GLN A 54 0.07 -7.97 13.52
C GLN A 54 -0.89 -7.56 12.40
N ILE A 55 -1.06 -8.44 11.42
CA ILE A 55 -2.04 -8.28 10.33
C ILE A 55 -3.45 -8.29 10.91
N ALA A 56 -3.80 -9.30 11.71
CA ALA A 56 -5.12 -9.40 12.35
C ALA A 56 -5.48 -8.15 13.17
N LYS A 57 -4.51 -7.60 13.92
CA LYS A 57 -4.72 -6.35 14.69
C LYS A 57 -4.85 -5.10 13.82
N ALA A 58 -4.27 -5.10 12.63
CA ALA A 58 -4.41 -4.02 11.66
C ALA A 58 -5.75 -4.12 10.91
N GLU A 59 -6.18 -5.33 10.56
CA GLU A 59 -7.49 -5.61 9.95
C GLU A 59 -8.63 -5.23 10.91
N GLU A 60 -8.55 -5.65 12.18
CA GLU A 60 -9.51 -5.24 13.22
C GLU A 60 -9.65 -3.70 13.29
N LEU A 61 -8.52 -2.98 13.19
CA LEU A 61 -8.51 -1.52 13.24
C LEU A 61 -9.14 -0.89 11.97
N ILE A 62 -8.98 -1.53 10.81
CA ILE A 62 -9.60 -1.10 9.54
C ILE A 62 -11.12 -1.37 9.58
N GLU A 63 -11.53 -2.54 10.04
CA GLU A 63 -12.94 -2.94 10.16
C GLU A 63 -13.72 -2.03 11.11
N GLN A 64 -13.08 -1.58 12.19
CA GLN A 64 -13.64 -0.59 13.12
C GLN A 64 -13.73 0.83 12.54
N GLY A 65 -13.24 1.08 11.31
CA GLY A 65 -13.21 2.41 10.71
C GLY A 65 -12.29 3.39 11.44
N ALA A 66 -11.32 2.89 12.20
CA ALA A 66 -10.52 3.72 13.11
C ALA A 66 -9.43 4.55 12.40
N LEU A 67 -9.14 4.30 11.12
CA LEU A 67 -8.22 5.15 10.33
C LEU A 67 -9.01 6.20 9.54
N ILE A 68 -8.98 7.44 10.01
CA ILE A 68 -9.63 8.58 9.36
C ILE A 68 -8.62 9.23 8.38
N PRO A 69 -8.91 9.31 7.08
CA PRO A 69 -8.01 9.96 6.13
C PRO A 69 -7.79 11.43 6.49
N LEU A 70 -6.52 11.86 6.57
CA LEU A 70 -6.17 13.26 6.81
C LEU A 70 -5.68 13.93 5.53
N ARG A 71 -4.60 13.40 4.92
CA ARG A 71 -4.04 13.86 3.65
C ARG A 71 -3.03 12.86 3.10
N ALA A 72 -2.90 12.74 1.78
CA ALA A 72 -1.77 12.09 1.09
C ALA A 72 -1.25 10.79 1.76
N GLY A 73 -2.13 9.82 2.04
CA GLY A 73 -1.76 8.53 2.66
C GLY A 73 -1.42 8.60 4.16
N ILE A 74 -1.67 9.73 4.81
CA ILE A 74 -1.62 9.91 6.26
C ILE A 74 -3.04 9.81 6.80
N TYR A 75 -3.17 9.03 7.87
CA TYR A 75 -4.42 8.80 8.59
C TYR A 75 -4.29 9.29 10.03
N LEU A 76 -5.39 9.76 10.60
CA LEU A 76 -5.56 9.86 12.04
C LEU A 76 -6.05 8.52 12.55
N ALA A 77 -5.42 7.99 13.59
CA ALA A 77 -5.83 6.76 14.23
C ALA A 77 -5.90 6.94 15.75
N PRO A 78 -6.98 6.50 16.41
CA PRO A 78 -7.13 6.63 17.84
C PRO A 78 -6.15 5.71 18.59
N SER A 79 -5.82 6.09 19.81
CA SER A 79 -5.27 5.20 20.83
C SER A 79 -6.30 4.14 21.21
N SER A 80 -5.83 3.05 21.81
CA SER A 80 -6.71 1.97 22.25
C SER A 80 -7.68 2.42 23.37
N ASP A 81 -7.32 3.47 24.13
CA ASP A 81 -8.16 4.11 25.16
C ASP A 81 -9.07 5.21 24.61
N GLY A 82 -8.95 5.58 23.33
CA GLY A 82 -9.75 6.61 22.70
C GLY A 82 -9.40 8.06 23.06
N GLU A 83 -8.48 8.29 24.00
CA GLU A 83 -8.16 9.63 24.50
C GLU A 83 -7.24 10.44 23.57
N ARG A 84 -6.52 9.77 22.68
CA ARG A 84 -5.49 10.39 21.83
C ARG A 84 -5.66 9.96 20.38
N THR A 85 -5.21 10.81 19.47
CA THR A 85 -5.08 10.46 18.05
C THR A 85 -3.62 10.55 17.63
N TYR A 86 -3.22 9.59 16.79
CA TYR A 86 -1.89 9.49 16.23
C TYR A 86 -1.94 9.69 14.72
N LYS A 87 -0.88 10.26 14.16
CA LYS A 87 -0.68 10.32 12.72
C LYS A 87 -0.02 9.03 12.28
N ALA A 88 -0.68 8.29 11.40
CA ALA A 88 -0.22 7.02 10.85
C ALA A 88 0.01 7.14 9.35
N HIS A 89 1.20 6.77 8.90
CA HIS A 89 1.60 6.65 7.51
C HIS A 89 2.26 5.27 7.32
N ARG A 90 2.27 4.73 6.09
CA ARG A 90 2.83 3.39 5.82
C ARG A 90 4.28 3.20 6.33
N THR A 91 5.07 4.26 6.41
CA THR A 91 6.47 4.22 6.87
C THR A 91 6.67 4.64 8.33
N ALA A 92 5.75 5.43 8.91
CA ALA A 92 5.95 6.04 10.23
C ALA A 92 4.61 6.24 10.96
N CYS A 93 4.63 6.13 12.30
CA CYS A 93 3.46 6.42 13.12
C CYS A 93 3.89 7.17 14.38
N SER A 94 3.10 8.17 14.80
CA SER A 94 3.38 8.97 16.00
C SER A 94 2.92 8.31 17.30
N CYS A 95 2.44 7.06 17.28
CA CYS A 95 2.11 6.33 18.50
C CYS A 95 3.38 5.88 19.24
N PRO A 96 3.33 5.61 20.56
CA PRO A 96 4.51 5.24 21.34
C PRO A 96 5.31 4.07 20.74
N ALA A 97 4.61 3.04 20.24
CA ALA A 97 5.24 1.91 19.56
C ALA A 97 5.90 2.30 18.22
N GLY A 98 5.27 3.22 17.47
CA GLY A 98 5.80 3.74 16.22
C GLY A 98 7.03 4.62 16.42
N VAL A 99 7.04 5.46 17.46
CA VAL A 99 8.18 6.29 17.85
C VAL A 99 9.35 5.44 18.32
N LYS A 100 9.09 4.38 19.10
CA LYS A 100 10.13 3.44 19.55
C LYS A 100 10.79 2.69 18.40
N GLY A 101 10.08 2.47 17.29
CA GLY A 101 10.63 1.95 16.04
C GLY A 101 11.10 0.49 16.04
N ILE A 102 10.97 -0.25 17.15
CA ILE A 102 11.45 -1.64 17.25
C ILE A 102 10.66 -2.58 16.33
N HIS A 103 9.34 -2.43 16.28
CA HIS A 103 8.45 -3.24 15.45
C HIS A 103 7.37 -2.37 14.79
N PRO A 104 6.85 -2.75 13.61
CA PRO A 104 5.68 -2.08 13.03
C PRO A 104 4.49 -2.15 13.99
N CYS A 105 3.94 -0.98 14.33
CA CYS A 105 2.70 -0.89 15.10
C CYS A 105 1.47 -1.18 14.21
N LYS A 106 0.36 -1.60 14.83
CA LYS A 106 -0.91 -1.90 14.13
C LYS A 106 -1.38 -0.75 13.24
N HIS A 107 -1.18 0.50 13.69
CA HIS A 107 -1.53 1.71 12.94
C HIS A 107 -0.73 1.86 11.63
N ARG A 108 0.58 1.58 11.67
CA ARG A 108 1.45 1.64 10.48
C ARG A 108 1.09 0.55 9.48
N ILE A 109 0.82 -0.66 9.96
CA ILE A 109 0.42 -1.79 9.11
C ILE A 109 -0.93 -1.50 8.47
N ALA A 110 -1.91 -1.02 9.24
CA ALA A 110 -3.22 -0.64 8.70
C ALA A 110 -3.10 0.47 7.65
N ALA A 111 -2.31 1.51 7.92
CA ALA A 111 -2.03 2.57 6.94
C ALA A 111 -1.33 2.02 5.68
N HIS A 112 -0.45 1.03 5.83
CA HIS A 112 0.20 0.38 4.70
C HIS A 112 -0.80 -0.42 3.86
N ILE A 113 -1.65 -1.25 4.48
CA ILE A 113 -2.71 -2.00 3.81
C ILE A 113 -3.64 -1.06 3.03
N LEU A 114 -4.10 0.03 3.65
CA LEU A 114 -4.94 1.02 2.98
C LEU A 114 -4.22 1.73 1.82
N SER A 115 -2.93 2.03 1.97
CA SER A 115 -2.14 2.65 0.89
C SER A 115 -1.92 1.73 -0.31
N LEU A 116 -1.99 0.42 -0.11
CA LEU A 116 -1.94 -0.57 -1.19
C LEU A 116 -3.28 -0.72 -1.90
N ALA A 117 -4.40 -0.43 -1.23
CA ALA A 117 -5.73 -0.51 -1.82
C ALA A 117 -6.06 0.66 -2.76
N ALA A 118 -5.44 1.83 -2.55
CA ALA A 118 -5.57 3.04 -3.38
C ALA A 118 -4.92 2.89 -4.78
#